data_AF-A0AAU6X3B5-F1
#
_entry.id   AF-A0AAU6X3B5-F1
#
_cell.length_a   1.000
_cell.length_b   1.000
_cell.length_c   1.000
_cell.angle_alpha   90.00
_cell.angle_beta   90.00
_cell.angle_gamma   90.00
#
_symmetry.space_group_name_H-M   'P 1'
#
loop_
_entity.id
_entity.type
_entity.pdbx_description
1 polymer ?
#
loop_
_entity_poly.entity_id
_entity_poly.type
_entity_poly.pdbx_seq_one_letter_code
_entity_poly.pdbx_strand_id
1 'polypeptide(L)'
;MFDDVTVTFNNRSPLAVTDYKLVNDGDSVYVDYTINSAAQDMYSITVERSAGSQNGIERTVINVTDNARRRSYSDVLKLKMQRDGKTSYRIYAMNQKGTYIGDGYKKVTIEVNPSYMIYANRNIYLPDTAAKVLPAYFSLSDATSYSYTNGQANSAKIDFGIWRRPNPSTTPQDVATNPYVYNLYSISAPTNPFPLYDVSAWTKRATKFSAPQTSQTNTFLYNAVSASTIDALAKARNPGLTAINATNFATGLSPGCTICFLTPEGKYGIMLVNAITSDYERRPYINVSVKIQR
;
A
#
# COMPACT_ATOMS: atom_id res chain seq x y z
N MET A 1 -5.13 -41.07 -7.17
CA MET A 1 -3.97 -40.15 -7.23
C MET A 1 -3.93 -39.63 -8.65
N PHE A 2 -3.71 -38.32 -8.88
CA PHE A 2 -3.89 -37.69 -10.21
C PHE A 2 -2.61 -37.78 -11.07
N ASP A 3 -2.06 -38.99 -11.19
CA ASP A 3 -0.74 -39.22 -11.81
C ASP A 3 -0.78 -39.11 -13.34
N ASP A 4 -1.97 -39.07 -13.93
CA ASP A 4 -2.17 -38.96 -15.38
C ASP A 4 -1.90 -37.55 -15.92
N VAL A 5 -1.79 -36.53 -15.05
CA VAL A 5 -1.51 -35.15 -15.44
C VAL A 5 -0.11 -34.74 -15.01
N THR A 6 0.67 -34.24 -15.96
CA THR A 6 2.01 -33.70 -15.70
C THR A 6 2.09 -32.24 -16.09
N VAL A 7 2.79 -31.45 -15.28
CA VAL A 7 3.13 -30.06 -15.59
C VAL A 7 4.65 -29.94 -15.71
N THR A 8 5.10 -29.20 -16.71
CA THR A 8 6.50 -28.83 -16.91
C THR A 8 6.58 -27.33 -17.03
N PHE A 9 7.38 -26.69 -16.18
CA PHE A 9 7.74 -25.28 -16.34
C PHE A 9 9.01 -25.20 -17.18
N ASN A 10 8.93 -24.51 -18.30
CA ASN A 10 9.99 -24.48 -19.31
C ASN A 10 10.89 -23.26 -19.11
N ASN A 11 12.17 -23.38 -19.50
CA ASN A 11 13.14 -22.28 -19.47
C ASN A 11 13.48 -21.77 -20.88
N ARG A 12 12.46 -21.48 -21.69
CA ARG A 12 12.65 -21.02 -23.10
C ARG A 12 13.00 -19.53 -23.21
N SER A 13 13.00 -18.81 -22.09
CA SER A 13 13.29 -17.38 -22.00
C SER A 13 14.09 -17.10 -20.73
N PRO A 14 15.03 -16.14 -20.72
CA PRO A 14 15.72 -15.72 -19.49
C PRO A 14 14.75 -15.14 -18.44
N LEU A 15 13.55 -14.71 -18.86
CA LEU A 15 12.50 -14.22 -17.98
C LEU A 15 11.70 -15.35 -17.33
N ALA A 16 11.85 -16.59 -17.80
CA ALA A 16 11.10 -17.73 -17.28
C ALA A 16 11.46 -18.08 -15.82
N VAL A 17 10.51 -18.67 -15.11
CA VAL A 17 10.70 -19.32 -13.80
C VAL A 17 10.30 -20.79 -13.90
N THR A 18 11.15 -21.67 -13.39
CA THR A 18 10.93 -23.13 -13.42
C THR A 18 10.62 -23.74 -12.05
N ASP A 19 11.05 -23.07 -10.99
CA ASP A 19 10.72 -23.41 -9.60
C ASP A 19 10.66 -22.13 -8.76
N TYR A 20 11.81 -21.61 -8.32
CA TYR A 20 11.91 -20.36 -7.57
C TYR A 20 12.64 -19.28 -8.36
N LYS A 21 12.19 -18.02 -8.24
CA LYS A 21 12.91 -16.85 -8.76
C LYS A 21 12.75 -15.65 -7.83
N LEU A 22 13.87 -15.06 -7.44
CA LEU A 22 13.92 -13.76 -6.76
C LEU A 22 14.07 -12.65 -7.81
N VAL A 23 13.23 -11.62 -7.71
CA VAL A 23 13.22 -10.47 -8.64
C VAL A 23 12.95 -9.17 -7.90
N ASN A 24 13.02 -8.06 -8.61
CA ASN A 24 12.69 -6.73 -8.09
C ASN A 24 11.27 -6.31 -8.50
N ASP A 25 10.75 -5.31 -7.80
CA ASP A 25 9.49 -4.69 -8.16
C ASP A 25 9.57 -4.05 -9.56
N GLY A 26 8.54 -4.27 -10.37
CA GLY A 26 8.45 -3.86 -11.77
C GLY A 26 9.03 -4.87 -12.78
N ASP A 27 9.80 -5.87 -12.34
CA ASP A 27 10.41 -6.85 -13.24
C ASP A 27 9.36 -7.67 -14.00
N SER A 28 9.70 -8.04 -15.24
CA SER A 28 8.91 -8.95 -16.05
C SER A 28 9.33 -10.40 -15.78
N VAL A 29 8.38 -11.28 -15.48
CA VAL A 29 8.62 -12.71 -15.24
C VAL A 29 7.62 -13.54 -16.03
N TYR A 30 8.08 -14.64 -16.62
CA TYR A 30 7.23 -15.53 -17.41
C TYR A 30 7.06 -16.88 -16.69
N VAL A 31 5.82 -17.35 -16.62
CA VAL A 31 5.53 -18.76 -16.29
C VAL A 31 5.22 -19.44 -17.62
N ASP A 32 6.26 -19.97 -18.27
CA ASP A 32 6.14 -20.82 -19.46
C ASP A 32 5.87 -22.25 -18.99
N TYR A 33 4.74 -22.82 -19.40
CA TYR A 33 4.35 -24.14 -18.98
C TYR A 33 3.82 -25.00 -20.12
N THR A 34 3.98 -26.31 -19.92
CA THR A 34 3.32 -27.36 -20.69
C THR A 34 2.62 -28.29 -19.72
N ILE A 35 1.32 -28.52 -19.94
CA ILE A 35 0.52 -29.48 -19.20
C ILE A 35 0.05 -30.60 -20.14
N ASN A 36 0.23 -31.84 -19.72
CA ASN A 36 -0.16 -33.03 -20.48
C ASN A 36 -1.11 -33.89 -19.66
N SER A 37 -2.02 -34.60 -20.33
CA SER A 37 -2.92 -35.57 -19.71
C SER A 37 -2.93 -36.89 -20.48
N ALA A 38 -2.50 -37.96 -19.83
CA ALA A 38 -2.40 -39.30 -20.41
C ALA A 38 -3.77 -39.97 -20.57
N ALA A 39 -4.69 -39.76 -19.62
CA ALA A 39 -5.96 -40.50 -19.56
C ALA A 39 -7.19 -39.70 -20.01
N GLN A 40 -7.26 -38.39 -19.74
CA GLN A 40 -8.46 -37.58 -19.97
C GLN A 40 -8.23 -36.30 -20.81
N ASP A 41 -9.22 -35.91 -21.62
CA ASP A 41 -9.21 -34.61 -22.31
C ASP A 41 -9.32 -33.44 -21.32
N MET A 42 -8.39 -32.50 -21.44
CA MET A 42 -8.41 -31.21 -20.75
C MET A 42 -9.31 -30.23 -21.53
N TYR A 43 -10.38 -29.77 -20.90
CA TYR A 43 -11.30 -28.78 -21.51
C TYR A 43 -11.00 -27.36 -21.02
N SER A 44 -10.35 -27.22 -19.88
CA SER A 44 -9.81 -25.95 -19.43
C SER A 44 -8.56 -26.13 -18.58
N ILE A 45 -7.69 -25.13 -18.61
CA ILE A 45 -6.52 -25.00 -17.75
C ILE A 45 -6.79 -23.84 -16.78
N THR A 46 -6.58 -24.08 -15.50
CA THR A 46 -6.65 -23.02 -14.48
C THR A 46 -5.25 -22.64 -14.03
N VAL A 47 -4.98 -21.34 -14.08
CA VAL A 47 -3.85 -20.71 -13.42
C VAL A 47 -4.33 -20.20 -12.07
N GLU A 48 -3.83 -20.80 -11.02
CA GLU A 48 -4.11 -20.42 -9.64
C GLU A 48 -2.93 -19.64 -9.08
N ARG A 49 -3.20 -18.40 -8.64
CA ARG A 49 -2.24 -17.54 -7.96
C ARG A 49 -2.59 -17.49 -6.48
N SER A 50 -1.62 -17.82 -5.64
CA SER A 50 -1.70 -17.64 -4.19
C SER A 50 -0.75 -16.53 -3.75
N ALA A 51 -1.33 -15.50 -3.15
CA ALA A 51 -0.64 -14.35 -2.56
C ALA A 51 -1.39 -13.95 -1.29
N GLY A 52 -0.74 -13.18 -0.40
CA GLY A 52 -1.40 -12.55 0.76
C GLY A 52 -2.36 -11.43 0.36
N SER A 53 -3.39 -11.74 -0.44
CA SER A 53 -4.41 -10.81 -0.94
C SER A 53 -5.69 -10.90 -0.10
N GLN A 54 -6.52 -9.84 -0.12
CA GLN A 54 -7.84 -9.82 0.53
C GLN A 54 -8.77 -10.92 0.01
N ASN A 55 -8.67 -11.23 -1.29
CA ASN A 55 -9.55 -12.18 -1.97
C ASN A 55 -9.01 -13.62 -1.90
N GLY A 56 -7.90 -13.83 -1.19
CA GLY A 56 -7.23 -15.13 -1.10
C GLY A 56 -6.63 -15.55 -2.44
N ILE A 57 -7.05 -16.74 -2.91
CA ILE A 57 -6.55 -17.39 -4.11
C ILE A 57 -7.27 -16.82 -5.34
N GLU A 58 -6.49 -16.32 -6.30
CA GLU A 58 -6.99 -15.83 -7.59
C GLU A 58 -6.90 -16.95 -8.65
N ARG A 59 -7.93 -17.11 -9.48
CA ARG A 59 -7.97 -18.15 -10.53
C ARG A 59 -8.30 -17.54 -11.88
N THR A 60 -7.49 -17.84 -12.88
CA THR A 60 -7.77 -17.54 -14.28
C THR A 60 -8.02 -18.85 -15.01
N VAL A 61 -9.20 -19.00 -15.61
CA VAL A 61 -9.58 -20.20 -16.37
C VAL A 61 -9.39 -19.93 -17.86
N ILE A 62 -8.65 -20.80 -18.53
CA ILE A 62 -8.36 -20.76 -19.96
C ILE A 62 -9.06 -21.96 -20.60
N ASN A 63 -10.03 -21.71 -21.48
CA ASN A 63 -10.74 -22.76 -22.19
C ASN A 63 -9.87 -23.35 -23.31
N VAL A 64 -9.77 -24.68 -23.39
CA VAL A 64 -9.06 -25.40 -24.46
C VAL A 64 -10.06 -25.73 -25.57
N THR A 65 -10.22 -24.79 -26.50
CA THR A 65 -11.19 -24.91 -27.61
C THR A 65 -10.71 -25.81 -28.73
N ASP A 66 -9.40 -25.90 -28.96
CA ASP A 66 -8.79 -26.78 -29.95
C ASP A 66 -8.70 -28.22 -29.44
N ASN A 67 -9.45 -29.12 -30.08
CA ASN A 67 -9.49 -30.54 -29.75
C ASN A 67 -8.09 -31.20 -29.80
N ALA A 68 -7.22 -30.77 -30.71
CA ALA A 68 -5.88 -31.34 -30.86
C ALA A 68 -4.97 -31.04 -29.66
N ARG A 69 -5.29 -29.99 -28.88
CA ARG A 69 -4.50 -29.52 -27.72
C ARG A 69 -5.05 -30.02 -26.38
N ARG A 70 -6.15 -30.79 -26.37
CA ARG A 70 -6.78 -31.28 -25.13
C ARG A 70 -5.96 -32.30 -24.37
N ARG A 71 -4.96 -32.92 -24.99
CA ARG A 71 -4.02 -33.85 -24.32
C ARG A 71 -2.66 -33.26 -24.03
N SER A 72 -2.31 -32.15 -24.70
CA SER A 72 -1.08 -31.40 -24.49
C SER A 72 -1.33 -29.93 -24.77
N TYR A 73 -1.25 -29.11 -23.73
CA TYR A 73 -1.46 -27.67 -23.81
C TYR A 73 -0.20 -26.95 -23.33
N SER A 74 0.20 -25.90 -24.03
CA SER A 74 1.35 -25.06 -23.65
C SER A 74 1.00 -23.60 -23.82
N ASP A 75 1.47 -22.78 -22.87
CA ASP A 75 1.25 -21.34 -22.87
C ASP A 75 2.30 -20.62 -22.03
N VAL A 76 2.33 -19.29 -22.14
CA VAL A 76 3.25 -18.43 -21.39
C VAL A 76 2.46 -17.32 -20.70
N LEU A 77 2.35 -17.43 -19.37
CA LEU A 77 1.81 -16.34 -18.56
C LEU A 77 2.89 -15.28 -18.37
N LYS A 78 2.67 -14.10 -18.96
CA LYS A 78 3.56 -12.93 -18.82
C LYS A 78 3.10 -12.07 -17.65
N LEU A 79 3.98 -11.88 -16.67
CA LEU A 79 3.70 -11.15 -15.45
C LEU A 79 4.58 -9.92 -15.35
N LYS A 80 4.02 -8.83 -14.81
CA LYS A 80 4.78 -7.74 -14.23
C LYS A 80 4.68 -7.85 -12.71
N MET A 81 5.82 -7.98 -12.04
CA MET A 81 5.85 -8.19 -10.60
C MET A 81 5.63 -6.88 -9.87
N GLN A 82 4.55 -6.79 -9.09
CA GLN A 82 4.14 -5.55 -8.44
C GLN A 82 3.64 -5.78 -7.01
N ARG A 83 4.11 -6.85 -6.37
CA ARG A 83 3.77 -7.21 -4.99
C ARG A 83 5.01 -7.75 -4.32
N ASP A 84 5.45 -7.10 -3.25
CA ASP A 84 6.56 -7.54 -2.43
C ASP A 84 6.27 -8.91 -1.79
N GLY A 85 7.32 -9.70 -1.59
CA GLY A 85 7.26 -11.03 -0.98
C GLY A 85 6.88 -12.14 -1.97
N LYS A 86 6.48 -13.29 -1.43
CA LYS A 86 6.27 -14.52 -2.19
C LYS A 86 4.87 -14.56 -2.82
N THR A 87 4.83 -14.92 -4.10
CA THR A 87 3.61 -15.31 -4.83
C THR A 87 3.85 -16.67 -5.47
N SER A 88 2.93 -17.62 -5.29
CA SER A 88 3.01 -18.93 -5.93
C SER A 88 1.98 -19.06 -7.05
N TYR A 89 2.36 -19.76 -8.12
CA TYR A 89 1.51 -20.06 -9.26
C TYR A 89 1.42 -21.58 -9.45
N ARG A 90 0.19 -22.10 -9.47
CA ARG A 90 -0.13 -23.51 -9.69
C ARG A 90 -0.97 -23.61 -10.97
N ILE A 91 -0.64 -24.58 -11.82
CA ILE A 91 -1.32 -24.82 -13.09
C ILE A 91 -2.01 -26.17 -13.00
N TYR A 92 -3.31 -26.23 -13.27
CA TYR A 92 -4.05 -27.50 -13.23
C TYR A 92 -5.10 -27.59 -14.33
N ALA A 93 -5.48 -28.81 -14.68
CA ALA A 93 -6.47 -29.07 -15.72
C ALA A 93 -7.84 -29.43 -15.13
N MET A 94 -8.90 -29.12 -15.88
CA MET A 94 -10.27 -29.56 -15.63
C MET A 94 -10.86 -30.23 -16.88
N ASN A 95 -11.72 -31.21 -16.65
CA ASN A 95 -12.44 -31.90 -17.73
C ASN A 95 -13.71 -31.14 -18.19
N GLN A 96 -14.46 -31.74 -19.12
CA GLN A 96 -15.69 -31.14 -19.67
C GLN A 96 -16.76 -30.81 -18.61
N LYS A 97 -16.78 -31.57 -17.51
CA LYS A 97 -17.72 -31.36 -16.38
C LYS A 97 -17.20 -30.33 -15.37
N GLY A 98 -16.06 -29.69 -15.64
CA GLY A 98 -15.40 -28.78 -14.70
C GLY A 98 -14.75 -29.48 -13.50
N THR A 99 -14.56 -30.80 -13.55
CA THR A 99 -13.89 -31.53 -12.47
C THR A 99 -12.38 -31.39 -12.62
N TYR A 100 -11.71 -31.11 -11.50
CA TYR A 100 -10.25 -31.16 -11.40
C TYR A 100 -9.72 -32.55 -11.77
N ILE A 101 -8.72 -32.60 -12.66
CA ILE A 101 -8.11 -33.87 -13.13
C ILE A 101 -6.61 -33.96 -12.86
N GLY A 102 -5.98 -32.90 -12.32
CA GLY A 102 -4.58 -32.94 -11.87
C GLY A 102 -3.78 -31.67 -12.19
N ASP A 103 -2.62 -31.59 -11.57
CA ASP A 103 -1.68 -30.46 -11.60
C ASP A 103 -0.21 -30.91 -11.62
N GLY A 104 0.03 -32.24 -11.66
CA GLY A 104 1.35 -32.84 -11.51
C GLY A 104 2.05 -32.52 -10.19
N TYR A 105 1.33 -32.03 -9.18
CA TYR A 105 1.86 -31.59 -7.88
C TYR A 105 2.98 -30.54 -7.97
N LYS A 106 2.99 -29.71 -9.03
CA LYS A 106 4.00 -28.67 -9.22
C LYS A 106 3.43 -27.27 -9.08
N LYS A 107 4.28 -26.36 -8.63
CA LYS A 107 4.05 -24.91 -8.60
C LYS A 107 5.37 -24.19 -8.79
N VAL A 108 5.31 -22.95 -9.24
CA VAL A 108 6.45 -22.02 -9.17
C VAL A 108 6.21 -20.97 -8.10
N THR A 109 7.29 -20.43 -7.55
CA THR A 109 7.27 -19.34 -6.57
C THR A 109 8.14 -18.20 -7.08
N ILE A 110 7.55 -17.01 -7.16
CA ILE A 110 8.26 -15.78 -7.47
C ILE A 110 8.28 -14.95 -6.20
N GLU A 111 9.46 -14.52 -5.77
CA GLU A 111 9.65 -13.63 -4.64
C GLU A 111 10.11 -12.28 -5.14
N VAL A 112 9.47 -11.22 -4.67
CA VAL A 112 9.85 -9.84 -4.98
C VAL A 112 10.54 -9.24 -3.77
N ASN A 113 11.74 -8.69 -3.98
CA ASN A 113 12.49 -7.99 -2.94
C ASN A 113 11.64 -6.88 -2.30
N PRO A 114 11.72 -6.69 -0.97
CA PRO A 114 11.04 -5.57 -0.31
C PRO A 114 11.46 -4.24 -0.92
N SER A 115 10.49 -3.54 -1.52
CA SER A 115 10.67 -2.31 -2.28
C SER A 115 10.16 -1.08 -1.53
N TYR A 116 9.41 -1.26 -0.44
CA TYR A 116 8.93 -0.17 0.40
C TYR A 116 9.17 -0.45 1.91
N MET A 117 9.01 0.59 2.72
CA MET A 117 9.00 0.51 4.18
C MET A 117 7.58 0.72 4.70
N ILE A 118 7.23 0.03 5.78
CA ILE A 118 5.98 0.21 6.50
C ILE A 118 6.25 0.62 7.94
N TYR A 119 5.58 1.69 8.38
CA TYR A 119 5.54 2.13 9.76
C TYR A 119 4.12 2.06 10.26
N ALA A 120 3.80 1.04 11.05
CA ALA A 120 2.45 0.83 11.55
C ALA A 120 2.22 1.55 12.88
N ASN A 121 0.98 2.01 13.10
CA ASN A 121 0.45 2.44 14.40
C ASN A 121 1.31 3.50 15.11
N ARG A 122 1.66 4.58 14.40
CA ARG A 122 2.39 5.72 14.96
C ARG A 122 1.43 6.76 15.51
N ASN A 123 1.65 7.19 16.74
CA ASN A 123 0.88 8.26 17.37
C ASN A 123 1.58 9.60 17.15
N ILE A 124 0.81 10.57 16.67
CA ILE A 124 1.24 11.97 16.53
C ILE A 124 0.26 12.80 17.36
N TYR A 125 0.77 13.46 18.41
CA TYR A 125 -0.07 14.18 19.36
C TYR A 125 -0.39 15.59 18.87
N LEU A 126 -1.54 16.12 19.26
CA LEU A 126 -1.89 17.50 18.90
C LEU A 126 -1.04 18.49 19.72
N PRO A 127 -0.68 19.65 19.14
CA PRO A 127 0.11 20.69 19.80
C PRO A 127 -0.75 21.54 20.77
N ASP A 128 -1.35 20.89 21.78
CA ASP A 128 -2.36 21.51 22.66
C ASP A 128 -1.82 21.84 24.07
N THR A 129 -0.50 21.89 24.26
CA THR A 129 0.10 22.14 25.59
C THR A 129 0.91 23.42 25.60
N ALA A 130 0.72 24.24 26.65
CA ALA A 130 1.52 25.44 26.86
C ALA A 130 3.02 25.13 26.99
N ALA A 131 3.36 23.97 27.57
CA ALA A 131 4.74 23.50 27.70
C ALA A 131 5.37 23.04 26.36
N LYS A 132 4.57 22.84 25.32
CA LYS A 132 4.99 22.41 23.97
C LYS A 132 5.81 21.11 23.93
N VAL A 133 5.52 20.21 24.88
CA VAL A 133 6.26 18.95 25.10
C VAL A 133 5.67 17.76 24.34
N LEU A 134 4.43 17.86 23.85
CA LEU A 134 3.81 16.75 23.12
C LEU A 134 4.43 16.56 21.73
N PRO A 135 4.61 15.30 21.28
CA PRO A 135 5.28 15.01 20.02
C PRO A 135 4.32 15.20 18.83
N ALA A 136 4.23 16.45 18.36
CA ALA A 136 3.29 16.91 17.33
C ALA A 136 3.86 17.01 15.91
N TYR A 137 5.16 16.71 15.75
CA TYR A 137 5.87 16.72 14.48
C TYR A 137 6.33 15.32 14.14
N PHE A 138 6.35 14.94 12.85
CA PHE A 138 6.64 13.57 12.43
C PHE A 138 7.70 13.53 11.33
N SER A 139 8.60 12.55 11.44
CA SER A 139 9.60 12.19 10.44
C SER A 139 9.13 10.96 9.66
N LEU A 140 9.01 11.10 8.34
CA LEU A 140 8.71 10.00 7.42
C LEU A 140 9.94 9.12 7.14
N SER A 141 11.15 9.58 7.51
CA SER A 141 12.40 8.86 7.29
C SER A 141 12.67 7.76 8.32
N ASP A 142 12.27 7.98 9.57
CA ASP A 142 12.51 7.07 10.69
C ASP A 142 11.26 6.78 11.54
N ALA A 143 10.12 7.35 11.17
CA ALA A 143 8.84 7.21 11.86
C ALA A 143 8.85 7.68 13.33
N THR A 144 9.72 8.64 13.64
CA THR A 144 9.82 9.27 14.95
C THR A 144 8.93 10.51 15.03
N SER A 145 8.26 10.67 16.16
CA SER A 145 7.53 11.89 16.50
C SER A 145 8.38 12.78 17.41
N TYR A 146 8.41 14.08 17.14
CA TYR A 146 9.17 15.10 17.86
C TYR A 146 8.24 16.13 18.46
N SER A 147 8.60 16.65 19.64
CA SER A 147 7.92 17.79 20.24
C SER A 147 8.42 19.09 19.63
N TYR A 148 7.79 20.20 19.99
CA TYR A 148 8.35 21.51 19.63
C TYR A 148 9.69 21.75 20.34
N THR A 149 9.78 21.35 21.61
CA THR A 149 10.96 21.59 22.46
C THR A 149 12.22 20.86 21.97
N ASN A 150 12.09 19.69 21.36
CA ASN A 150 13.22 18.96 20.77
C ASN A 150 13.24 19.00 19.23
N GLY A 151 12.21 19.58 18.61
CA GLY A 151 12.01 19.57 17.17
C GLY A 151 13.04 20.38 16.40
N GLN A 152 13.47 21.54 16.92
CA GLN A 152 14.48 22.37 16.26
C GLN A 152 15.80 21.61 16.03
N ALA A 153 16.30 20.90 17.05
CA ALA A 153 17.53 20.11 16.98
C ALA A 153 17.42 18.92 16.00
N ASN A 154 16.19 18.46 15.71
CA ASN A 154 15.91 17.33 14.82
C ASN A 154 15.23 17.77 13.51
N SER A 155 15.12 19.08 13.25
CA SER A 155 14.24 19.63 12.22
C SER A 155 14.59 19.15 10.81
N ALA A 156 15.87 18.87 10.56
CA ALA A 156 16.34 18.29 9.30
C ALA A 156 15.74 16.92 8.95
N LYS A 157 15.07 16.24 9.90
CA LYS A 157 14.36 14.97 9.70
C LYS A 157 12.84 15.12 9.67
N ILE A 158 12.29 16.23 10.15
CA ILE A 158 10.85 16.41 10.35
C ILE A 158 10.19 16.79 9.02
N ASP A 159 9.17 16.03 8.61
CA ASP A 159 8.46 16.28 7.35
C ASP A 159 7.22 17.16 7.55
N PHE A 160 6.48 16.94 8.65
CA PHE A 160 5.24 17.66 8.89
C PHE A 160 4.90 17.80 10.37
N GLY A 161 4.01 18.75 10.67
CA GLY A 161 3.27 18.85 11.92
C GLY A 161 1.78 18.64 11.71
N ILE A 162 1.06 18.38 12.79
CA ILE A 162 -0.41 18.32 12.81
C ILE A 162 -1.00 19.44 13.66
N TRP A 163 -2.25 19.79 13.39
CA TRP A 163 -3.01 20.75 14.18
C TRP A 163 -4.51 20.49 14.02
N ARG A 164 -5.31 21.18 14.82
CA ARG A 164 -6.77 21.15 14.71
C ARG A 164 -7.38 22.52 14.89
N ARG A 165 -8.62 22.66 14.43
CA ARG A 165 -9.48 23.82 14.67
C ARG A 165 -10.89 23.37 15.05
N PRO A 166 -11.67 24.20 15.75
CA PRO A 166 -13.09 23.94 15.94
C PRO A 166 -13.79 23.75 14.60
N ASN A 167 -14.70 22.77 14.54
CA ASN A 167 -15.60 22.59 13.41
C ASN A 167 -16.58 23.77 13.36
N PRO A 168 -16.65 24.53 12.24
CA PRO A 168 -17.54 25.68 12.12
C PRO A 168 -19.01 25.30 11.89
N SER A 169 -19.34 24.00 11.75
CA SER A 169 -20.72 23.56 11.64
C SER A 169 -21.54 24.05 12.83
N THR A 170 -22.73 24.58 12.55
CA THR A 170 -23.70 24.97 13.57
C THR A 170 -24.78 23.91 13.79
N THR A 171 -24.73 22.80 13.04
CA THR A 171 -25.64 21.67 13.21
C THR A 171 -25.33 20.96 14.53
N PRO A 172 -26.28 20.86 15.49
CA PRO A 172 -26.00 20.31 16.82
C PRO A 172 -25.37 18.91 16.79
N GLN A 173 -25.83 18.06 15.87
CA GLN A 173 -25.29 16.71 15.69
C GLN A 173 -23.82 16.70 15.26
N ASP A 174 -23.42 17.60 14.34
CA ASP A 174 -22.05 17.68 13.84
C ASP A 174 -21.10 18.23 14.91
N VAL A 175 -21.56 19.20 15.71
CA VAL A 175 -20.78 19.77 16.81
C VAL A 175 -20.54 18.73 17.90
N ALA A 176 -21.56 17.93 18.22
CA ALA A 176 -21.44 16.88 19.24
C ALA A 176 -20.55 15.71 18.79
N THR A 177 -20.62 15.32 17.52
CA THR A 177 -19.93 14.13 16.99
C THR A 177 -18.53 14.44 16.44
N ASN A 178 -18.35 15.63 15.84
CA ASN A 178 -17.12 16.04 15.17
C ASN A 178 -16.75 17.48 15.56
N PRO A 179 -16.42 17.74 16.85
CA PRO A 179 -16.16 19.10 17.33
C PRO A 179 -14.90 19.76 16.73
N TYR A 180 -14.02 18.97 16.12
CA TYR A 180 -12.74 19.44 15.57
C TYR A 180 -12.51 18.94 14.15
N VAL A 181 -11.82 19.77 13.36
CA VAL A 181 -11.26 19.41 12.05
C VAL A 181 -9.76 19.27 12.20
N TYR A 182 -9.24 18.08 11.87
CA TYR A 182 -7.83 17.73 12.00
C TYR A 182 -7.10 17.96 10.68
N ASN A 183 -5.88 18.47 10.76
CA ASN A 183 -5.12 18.99 9.64
C ASN A 183 -3.64 18.65 9.80
N LEU A 184 -2.89 18.73 8.69
CA LEU A 184 -1.43 18.59 8.68
C LEU A 184 -0.81 19.65 7.78
N TYR A 185 0.48 19.90 8.00
CA TYR A 185 1.25 20.83 7.19
C TYR A 185 2.71 20.41 7.14
N SER A 186 3.31 20.55 5.96
CA SER A 186 4.76 20.50 5.85
C SER A 186 5.36 21.60 6.71
N ILE A 187 6.46 21.31 7.40
CA ILE A 187 7.22 22.35 8.10
C ILE A 187 7.81 23.39 7.14
N SER A 188 7.85 23.10 5.84
CA SER A 188 8.21 24.04 4.79
C SER A 188 7.05 24.87 4.24
N ALA A 189 5.84 24.76 4.81
CA ALA A 189 4.70 25.56 4.36
C ALA A 189 5.07 27.05 4.39
N PRO A 190 4.75 27.84 3.33
CA PRO A 190 5.09 29.26 3.27
C PRO A 190 4.55 30.05 4.46
N THR A 191 3.33 29.70 4.88
CA THR A 191 2.68 30.22 6.08
C THR A 191 2.49 29.08 7.07
N ASN A 192 2.99 29.24 8.29
CA ASN A 192 2.73 28.30 9.38
C ASN A 192 1.24 28.39 9.78
N PRO A 193 0.43 27.35 9.54
CA PRO A 193 -0.99 27.38 9.88
C PRO A 193 -1.25 27.34 11.39
N PHE A 194 -0.23 27.02 12.20
CA PHE A 194 -0.34 27.00 13.65
C PHE A 194 0.74 27.89 14.31
N PRO A 195 0.54 29.23 14.31
CA PRO A 195 1.57 30.20 14.69
C PRO A 195 1.99 30.15 16.16
N LEU A 196 1.21 29.49 17.03
CA LEU A 196 1.60 29.28 18.43
C LEU A 196 2.90 28.48 18.57
N TYR A 197 3.23 27.66 17.58
CA TYR A 197 4.43 26.84 17.53
C TYR A 197 5.25 27.29 16.31
N ASP A 198 6.12 28.28 16.51
CA ASP A 198 6.89 28.88 15.42
C ASP A 198 8.05 27.99 14.95
N VAL A 199 7.94 27.50 13.72
CA VAL A 199 8.97 26.68 13.05
C VAL A 199 9.77 27.47 12.02
N SER A 200 9.73 28.81 12.07
CA SER A 200 10.41 29.70 11.11
C SER A 200 11.93 29.43 11.03
N ALA A 201 12.57 29.23 12.18
CA ALA A 201 14.02 29.00 12.32
C ALA A 201 14.46 27.53 12.14
N TRP A 202 13.55 26.62 11.80
CA TRP A 202 13.85 25.19 11.64
C TRP A 202 14.45 24.89 10.27
N THR A 203 15.23 23.82 10.15
CA THR A 203 15.62 23.26 8.85
C THR A 203 14.39 22.59 8.23
N LYS A 204 13.96 23.07 7.06
CA LYS A 204 12.66 22.70 6.49
C LYS A 204 12.78 21.62 5.42
N ARG A 205 12.05 20.52 5.59
CA ARG A 205 11.85 19.49 4.57
C ARG A 205 10.62 19.80 3.73
N ALA A 206 10.80 19.95 2.42
CA ALA A 206 9.77 20.34 1.47
C ALA A 206 8.80 19.22 1.03
N THR A 207 8.25 18.49 1.99
CA THR A 207 7.31 17.40 1.74
C THR A 207 5.98 17.93 1.23
N LYS A 208 5.46 17.34 0.15
CA LYS A 208 4.16 17.69 -0.44
C LYS A 208 3.13 16.60 -0.19
N PHE A 209 1.87 17.00 -0.08
CA PHE A 209 0.74 16.14 0.27
C PHE A 209 -0.36 16.22 -0.79
N SER A 210 -1.12 15.14 -0.95
CA SER A 210 -2.42 15.17 -1.63
C SER A 210 -3.51 15.64 -0.68
N ALA A 211 -4.67 16.01 -1.21
CA ALA A 211 -5.88 16.12 -0.39
C ALA A 211 -6.23 14.75 0.22
N PRO A 212 -6.83 14.71 1.44
CA PRO A 212 -7.33 13.47 2.03
C PRO A 212 -8.33 12.76 1.12
N GLN A 213 -8.28 11.44 1.09
CA GLN A 213 -9.29 10.62 0.42
C GLN A 213 -9.87 9.62 1.40
N THR A 214 -11.20 9.61 1.55
CA THR A 214 -11.92 8.71 2.45
C THR A 214 -12.04 7.30 1.87
N SER A 215 -12.37 6.33 2.74
CA SER A 215 -12.59 4.92 2.37
C SER A 215 -11.37 4.26 1.71
N GLN A 216 -10.17 4.53 2.23
CA GLN A 216 -8.90 4.10 1.63
C GLN A 216 -8.18 2.99 2.40
N THR A 217 -8.80 2.41 3.43
CA THR A 217 -8.20 1.29 4.19
C THR A 217 -7.82 0.12 3.29
N ASN A 218 -8.72 -0.32 2.38
CA ASN A 218 -8.43 -1.43 1.48
C ASN A 218 -7.33 -1.07 0.47
N THR A 219 -7.36 0.15 -0.11
CA THR A 219 -6.30 0.63 -1.00
C THR A 219 -4.94 0.58 -0.30
N PHE A 220 -4.87 1.06 0.94
CA PHE A 220 -3.64 1.05 1.72
C PHE A 220 -3.16 -0.38 2.01
N LEU A 221 -4.05 -1.29 2.43
CA LEU A 221 -3.68 -2.64 2.81
C LEU A 221 -3.31 -3.53 1.61
N TYR A 222 -4.09 -3.47 0.55
CA TYR A 222 -4.09 -4.49 -0.50
C TYR A 222 -3.59 -4.02 -1.88
N ASN A 223 -3.63 -2.71 -2.15
CA ASN A 223 -3.20 -2.15 -3.43
C ASN A 223 -1.81 -1.50 -3.33
N ALA A 224 -1.50 -0.82 -2.22
CA ALA A 224 -0.18 -0.25 -1.95
C ALA A 224 0.78 -1.32 -1.41
N VAL A 225 1.18 -2.28 -2.24
CA VAL A 225 1.88 -3.52 -1.83
C VAL A 225 3.25 -3.69 -2.47
N SER A 226 3.76 -2.63 -3.09
CA SER A 226 5.09 -2.50 -3.69
C SER A 226 5.39 -1.02 -3.95
N ALA A 227 6.66 -0.68 -4.21
CA ALA A 227 7.05 0.69 -4.54
C ALA A 227 6.37 1.22 -5.80
N SER A 228 6.18 0.38 -6.83
CA SER A 228 5.59 0.74 -8.12
C SER A 228 4.08 0.97 -8.00
N THR A 229 3.39 0.20 -7.15
CA THR A 229 1.97 0.44 -6.86
C THR A 229 1.78 1.68 -6.00
N ILE A 230 2.65 1.91 -5.00
CA ILE A 230 2.68 3.16 -4.22
C ILE A 230 2.92 4.37 -5.13
N ASP A 231 3.89 4.29 -6.05
CA ASP A 231 4.19 5.33 -7.03
C ASP A 231 2.95 5.71 -7.85
N ALA A 232 2.32 4.71 -8.46
CA ALA A 232 1.16 4.91 -9.33
C ALA A 232 -0.02 5.50 -8.56
N LEU A 233 -0.31 4.98 -7.37
CA LEU A 233 -1.36 5.50 -6.50
C LEU A 233 -1.08 6.95 -6.08
N ALA A 234 0.14 7.24 -5.64
CA ALA A 234 0.50 8.58 -5.19
C ALA A 234 0.48 9.60 -6.34
N LYS A 235 1.04 9.26 -7.51
CA LYS A 235 1.00 10.13 -8.70
C LYS A 235 -0.42 10.41 -9.16
N ALA A 236 -1.30 9.42 -9.15
CA ALA A 236 -2.72 9.61 -9.47
C ALA A 236 -3.43 10.59 -8.51
N ARG A 237 -2.89 10.77 -7.29
CA ARG A 237 -3.39 11.72 -6.28
C ARG A 237 -2.71 13.09 -6.34
N ASN A 238 -1.69 13.26 -7.19
CA ASN A 238 -0.99 14.51 -7.45
C ASN A 238 -0.61 15.31 -6.17
N PRO A 239 0.32 14.81 -5.34
CA PRO A 239 0.72 15.50 -4.11
C PRO A 239 1.42 16.82 -4.39
N GLY A 240 0.66 17.92 -4.26
CA GLY A 240 1.13 19.29 -4.52
C GLY A 240 0.95 20.25 -3.34
N LEU A 241 0.20 19.86 -2.30
CA LEU A 241 -0.15 20.73 -1.19
C LEU A 241 0.98 20.78 -0.16
N THR A 242 1.29 21.97 0.35
CA THR A 242 2.17 22.14 1.52
C THR A 242 1.42 22.08 2.85
N ALA A 243 0.08 22.15 2.81
CA ALA A 243 -0.78 21.99 3.97
C ALA A 243 -2.17 21.51 3.56
N ILE A 244 -2.80 20.72 4.44
CA ILE A 244 -4.23 20.48 4.44
C ILE A 244 -4.81 21.49 5.43
N ASN A 245 -5.57 22.46 4.93
CA ASN A 245 -6.19 23.52 5.72
C ASN A 245 -7.72 23.40 5.66
N ALA A 246 -8.23 22.22 5.97
CA ALA A 246 -9.64 21.93 5.92
C ALA A 246 -10.41 22.76 6.96
N THR A 247 -11.58 23.25 6.54
CA THR A 247 -12.51 23.99 7.40
C THR A 247 -13.66 23.13 7.88
N ASN A 248 -13.90 21.95 7.28
CA ASN A 248 -14.95 21.02 7.68
C ASN A 248 -14.41 19.60 7.79
N PHE A 249 -15.12 18.74 8.51
CA PHE A 249 -14.69 17.36 8.78
C PHE A 249 -14.47 16.53 7.50
N ALA A 250 -15.35 16.71 6.50
CA ALA A 250 -15.33 15.93 5.26
C ALA A 250 -14.04 16.11 4.42
N THR A 251 -13.36 17.25 4.59
CA THR A 251 -12.14 17.59 3.84
C THR A 251 -10.86 17.51 4.69
N GLY A 252 -11.01 17.30 6.00
CA GLY A 252 -9.90 17.14 6.94
C GLY A 252 -9.40 15.69 7.04
N LEU A 253 -8.46 15.50 7.96
CA LEU A 253 -8.01 14.16 8.34
C LEU A 253 -9.14 13.46 9.11
N SER A 254 -9.48 12.25 8.69
CA SER A 254 -10.51 11.41 9.30
C SER A 254 -10.07 9.94 9.33
N PRO A 255 -10.55 9.13 10.29
CA PRO A 255 -10.26 7.69 10.30
C PRO A 255 -10.63 7.01 8.98
N GLY A 256 -9.75 6.13 8.48
CA GLY A 256 -9.91 5.42 7.21
C GLY A 256 -9.56 6.25 5.97
N CYS A 257 -9.16 7.52 6.11
CA CYS A 257 -8.66 8.31 4.99
C CYS A 257 -7.17 8.05 4.73
N THR A 258 -6.74 8.24 3.48
CA THR A 258 -5.31 8.28 3.15
C THR A 258 -4.89 9.63 2.59
N ILE A 259 -3.61 9.93 2.78
CA ILE A 259 -2.90 11.08 2.25
C ILE A 259 -1.66 10.54 1.54
N CYS A 260 -1.57 10.80 0.23
CA CYS A 260 -0.35 10.52 -0.52
C CYS A 260 0.63 11.67 -0.32
N PHE A 261 1.92 11.38 -0.35
CA PHE A 261 2.96 12.38 -0.18
C PHE A 261 4.16 12.14 -1.09
N LEU A 262 4.94 13.21 -1.28
CA LEU A 262 6.22 13.21 -1.98
C LEU A 262 7.25 13.88 -1.07
N THR A 263 8.31 13.15 -0.69
CA THR A 263 9.40 13.72 0.10
C THR A 263 10.38 14.53 -0.76
N PRO A 264 11.25 15.36 -0.17
CA PRO A 264 12.28 16.12 -0.89
C PRO A 264 13.26 15.23 -1.67
N GLU A 265 13.49 14.00 -1.22
CA GLU A 265 14.33 13.02 -1.90
C GLU A 265 13.66 12.37 -3.12
N GLY A 266 12.41 12.75 -3.43
CA GLY A 266 11.67 12.21 -4.56
C GLY A 266 10.94 10.90 -4.27
N LYS A 267 10.81 10.49 -2.99
CA LYS A 267 10.13 9.26 -2.61
C LYS A 267 8.63 9.50 -2.42
N TYR A 268 7.81 8.69 -3.08
CA TYR A 268 6.38 8.66 -2.87
C TYR A 268 6.00 7.77 -1.68
N GLY A 269 4.92 8.13 -1.02
CA GLY A 269 4.32 7.31 0.01
C GLY A 269 2.85 7.61 0.24
N ILE A 270 2.24 6.78 1.06
CA ILE A 270 0.83 6.84 1.45
C ILE A 270 0.75 6.72 2.97
N MET A 271 0.02 7.62 3.60
CA MET A 271 -0.28 7.61 5.02
C MET A 271 -1.77 7.35 5.22
N LEU A 272 -2.10 6.29 5.96
CA LEU A 272 -3.45 5.97 6.42
C LEU A 272 -3.66 6.56 7.82
N VAL A 273 -4.76 7.28 8.00
CA VAL A 273 -5.24 7.67 9.33
C VAL A 273 -6.04 6.50 9.91
N ASN A 274 -5.49 5.80 10.89
CA ASN A 274 -6.14 4.64 11.49
C ASN A 274 -7.24 5.10 12.48
N ALA A 275 -6.92 6.10 13.31
CA ALA A 275 -7.81 6.61 14.34
C ALA A 275 -7.45 8.05 14.72
N ILE A 276 -8.44 8.75 15.26
CA ILE A 276 -8.27 10.03 15.94
C ILE A 276 -8.92 9.88 17.31
N THR A 277 -8.12 9.95 18.37
CA THR A 277 -8.57 9.64 19.74
C THR A 277 -7.66 10.33 20.76
N SER A 278 -7.76 9.97 22.03
CA SER A 278 -6.90 10.46 23.10
C SER A 278 -6.26 9.32 23.89
N ASP A 279 -5.13 9.61 24.53
CA ASP A 279 -4.51 8.70 25.47
C ASP A 279 -5.26 8.69 26.82
N TYR A 280 -4.71 7.95 27.80
CA TYR A 280 -5.27 7.86 29.15
C TYR A 280 -5.35 9.21 29.87
N GLU A 281 -4.41 10.11 29.61
CA GLU A 281 -4.39 11.49 30.15
C GLU A 281 -5.27 12.44 29.34
N ARG A 282 -6.09 11.92 28.41
CA ARG A 282 -6.96 12.67 27.50
C ARG A 282 -6.20 13.62 26.56
N ARG A 283 -4.94 13.33 26.28
CA ARG A 283 -4.14 14.06 25.28
C ARG A 283 -4.51 13.56 23.89
N PRO A 284 -5.06 14.41 23.01
CA PRO A 284 -5.51 13.97 21.70
C PRO A 284 -4.33 13.66 20.78
N TYR A 285 -4.50 12.64 19.94
CA TYR A 285 -3.54 12.23 18.92
C TYR A 285 -4.23 11.66 17.68
N ILE A 286 -3.47 11.63 16.58
CA ILE A 286 -3.80 10.89 15.37
C ILE A 286 -2.92 9.65 15.33
N ASN A 287 -3.53 8.47 15.15
CA ASN A 287 -2.82 7.24 14.88
C ASN A 287 -2.71 7.03 13.37
N VAL A 288 -1.51 6.83 12.87
CA VAL A 288 -1.25 6.67 11.43
C VAL A 288 -0.43 5.41 11.13
N SER A 289 -0.65 4.88 9.94
CA SER A 289 0.21 3.88 9.32
C SER A 289 0.76 4.45 8.01
N VAL A 290 2.05 4.29 7.77
CA VAL A 290 2.75 4.88 6.62
C VAL A 290 3.39 3.79 5.79
N LYS A 291 3.27 3.89 4.46
CA LYS A 291 4.06 3.14 3.49
C LYS A 291 4.84 4.13 2.63
N ILE A 292 6.14 3.92 2.46
CA ILE A 292 7.02 4.80 1.68
C ILE A 292 7.99 3.96 0.86
N GLN A 293 8.27 4.37 -0.37
CA GLN A 293 9.26 3.74 -1.23
C GLN A 293 10.64 3.67 -0.55
N ARG A 294 11.40 2.60 -0.81
CA ARG A 294 12.81 2.49 -0.40
C ARG A 294 13.72 3.28 -1.32
#